data_AF-X0T9M8-F1
#
_entry.id   AF-X0T9M8-F1
#
_cell.length_a   1.000
_cell.length_b   1.000
_cell.length_c   1.000
_cell.angle_alpha   90.00
_cell.angle_beta   90.00
_cell.angle_gamma   90.00
#
_symmetry.space_group_name_H-M   'P 1'
#
loop_
_entity.id
_entity.type
_entity.pdbx_description
1 polymer ?
#
loop_
_entity_poly.entity_id
_entity_poly.type
_entity_poly.pdbx_seq_one_letter_code
_entity_poly.pdbx_strand_id
1 'polypeptide(L)'
;TYDDALDPDSTWTANVLTETDATVIGAYSGVGAPDQPEVEGYNVYVDGGGAGDGTYENPYGALSEISWGTLSTQAQTQNVYVNLLRGQEWNEQMNVGGSGTDDHRITIRPYGEGSVAPIVNGGERVVGWNHEGSNIWSLDIQEEYGSTFRSNFEWDNDWDWNSAGGSLFMDGITRGVYKHDGPLTDYGDWSYEEDDAYTILFYRDPGEDDPNTKIMEVNQRQYGIYINYNYITVEGIDVKQMSESGVRPSGANCGWLTVQDCHIFNCGSLENSSANGIGS
;
A
#
# COMPACT_ATOMS: atom_id res chain seq x y z
N THR A 1 -11.28 -38.11 -6.54
CA THR A 1 -10.07 -38.12 -5.69
C THR A 1 -8.96 -37.51 -6.51
N TYR A 2 -8.91 -36.18 -6.53
CA TYR A 2 -7.79 -35.43 -7.10
C TYR A 2 -6.79 -35.25 -5.97
N ASP A 3 -5.56 -35.65 -6.25
CA ASP A 3 -4.42 -35.74 -5.34
C ASP A 3 -3.51 -34.57 -5.70
N ASP A 4 -3.69 -33.45 -5.01
CA ASP A 4 -2.79 -32.29 -5.10
C ASP A 4 -1.60 -32.55 -4.18
N ALA A 5 -0.55 -33.13 -4.76
CA ALA A 5 0.74 -33.25 -4.14
C ALA A 5 1.37 -31.86 -3.97
N LEU A 6 1.31 -31.34 -2.74
CA LEU A 6 2.09 -30.19 -2.27
C LEU A 6 3.59 -30.50 -2.41
N ASP A 7 4.33 -29.59 -3.04
CA ASP A 7 5.80 -29.58 -3.08
C ASP A 7 6.34 -29.22 -1.67
N PRO A 8 7.06 -30.13 -0.99
CA PRO A 8 7.47 -29.93 0.40
C PRO A 8 8.75 -29.09 0.60
N ASP A 9 9.40 -28.56 -0.44
CA ASP A 9 10.78 -28.04 -0.32
C ASP A 9 10.97 -26.52 -0.54
N SER A 10 9.95 -25.66 -0.36
CA SER A 10 10.18 -24.20 -0.26
C SER A 10 10.17 -23.72 1.20
N THR A 11 11.36 -23.57 1.79
CA THR A 11 11.52 -22.95 3.11
C THR A 11 11.78 -21.45 2.95
N TRP A 12 10.74 -20.65 3.06
CA TRP A 12 10.87 -19.20 3.20
C TRP A 12 11.10 -18.85 4.67
N THR A 13 12.20 -18.16 4.97
CA THR A 13 12.39 -17.50 6.27
C THR A 13 11.92 -16.05 6.13
N ALA A 14 10.64 -15.82 6.46
CA ALA A 14 10.17 -14.46 6.71
C ALA A 14 10.72 -14.03 8.09
N ASN A 15 11.61 -13.03 8.10
CA ASN A 15 11.93 -12.32 9.33
C ASN A 15 10.72 -11.49 9.71
N VAL A 16 9.83 -12.05 10.52
CA VAL A 16 8.75 -11.30 11.15
C VAL A 16 9.41 -10.38 12.19
N LEU A 17 9.63 -9.12 11.83
CA LEU A 17 9.98 -8.08 12.79
C LEU A 17 8.72 -7.81 13.61
N THR A 18 8.75 -8.17 14.89
CA THR A 18 7.67 -7.80 15.82
C THR A 18 7.73 -6.30 16.04
N GLU A 19 6.74 -5.57 15.52
CA GLU A 19 6.53 -4.13 15.75
C GLU A 19 6.51 -3.83 17.25
N THR A 20 7.59 -3.21 17.73
CA THR A 20 7.54 -2.37 18.94
C THR A 20 8.18 -1.05 18.51
N ASP A 21 7.38 0.02 18.63
CA ASP A 21 7.71 1.44 18.38
C ASP A 21 7.50 1.95 16.94
N ALA A 22 6.26 1.89 16.44
CA ALA A 22 5.80 2.81 15.39
C ALA A 22 5.84 4.25 15.94
N THR A 23 6.93 4.95 15.66
CA THR A 23 7.07 6.37 16.02
C THR A 23 6.32 7.19 14.97
N VAL A 24 5.31 7.96 15.39
CA VAL A 24 4.62 8.93 14.52
C VAL A 24 5.64 9.90 13.92
N ILE A 25 5.87 9.82 12.61
CA ILE A 25 6.84 10.66 11.90
C ILE A 25 6.17 12.01 11.59
N GLY A 26 6.66 13.08 12.20
CA GLY A 26 6.26 14.44 11.85
C GLY A 26 6.74 14.82 10.45
N ALA A 27 5.93 15.61 9.73
CA ALA A 27 6.22 16.09 8.38
C ALA A 27 7.65 16.69 8.29
N TYR A 28 8.46 16.14 7.40
CA TYR A 28 9.85 16.53 7.21
C TYR A 28 9.92 17.86 6.43
N SER A 29 9.97 18.99 7.13
CA SER A 29 10.14 20.30 6.50
C SER A 29 11.58 20.81 6.66
N GLY A 30 12.39 20.75 5.60
CA GLY A 30 13.54 21.65 5.43
C GLY A 30 14.95 21.06 5.51
N VAL A 31 15.26 20.03 4.73
CA VAL A 31 16.65 19.66 4.42
C VAL A 31 16.93 20.02 2.97
N GLY A 32 18.10 20.61 2.70
CA GLY A 32 18.54 20.94 1.35
C GLY A 32 18.46 19.73 0.43
N ALA A 33 18.18 19.95 -0.86
CA ALA A 33 18.07 18.88 -1.84
C ALA A 33 19.27 17.94 -1.70
N PRO A 34 19.07 16.63 -1.45
CA PRO A 34 20.18 15.69 -1.28
C PRO A 34 21.11 15.70 -2.50
N ASP A 35 22.34 15.22 -2.38
CA ASP A 35 23.18 15.06 -3.57
C ASP A 35 22.52 14.03 -4.51
N GLN A 36 22.37 14.41 -5.79
CA GLN A 36 21.77 13.53 -6.80
C GLN A 36 22.63 12.25 -6.90
N PRO A 37 22.06 11.05 -6.71
CA PRO A 37 22.84 9.83 -6.88
C PRO A 37 23.29 9.73 -8.34
N GLU A 38 24.61 9.75 -8.58
CA GLU A 38 25.22 9.54 -9.90
C GLU A 38 25.05 8.06 -10.30
N VAL A 39 23.85 7.69 -10.74
CA VAL A 39 23.58 6.37 -11.31
C VAL A 39 23.36 6.53 -12.80
N GLU A 40 24.21 5.87 -13.57
CA GLU A 40 24.11 5.81 -15.03
C GLU A 40 22.76 5.21 -15.44
N GLY A 41 21.99 5.95 -16.24
CA GLY A 41 20.67 5.55 -16.73
C GLY A 41 19.68 6.71 -16.77
N TYR A 42 18.44 6.40 -17.15
CA TYR A 42 17.35 7.38 -17.15
C TYR A 42 16.71 7.43 -15.75
N ASN A 43 16.66 8.60 -15.13
CA ASN A 43 16.15 8.79 -13.78
C ASN A 43 14.90 9.67 -13.81
N VAL A 44 13.86 9.25 -13.08
CA VAL A 44 12.74 10.10 -12.70
C VAL A 44 12.62 10.14 -11.17
N TYR A 45 12.13 11.24 -10.64
CA TYR A 45 12.04 11.51 -9.20
C TYR A 45 10.59 11.82 -8.81
N VAL A 46 10.19 11.31 -7.65
CA VAL A 46 8.87 11.57 -7.05
C VAL A 46 9.06 11.91 -5.58
N ASP A 47 8.52 13.04 -5.13
CA ASP A 47 8.78 13.55 -3.78
C ASP A 47 7.53 14.00 -3.00
N GLY A 48 6.33 13.85 -3.58
CA GLY A 48 5.10 14.34 -2.94
C GLY A 48 4.82 15.83 -3.18
N GLY A 49 5.72 16.55 -3.86
CA GLY A 49 5.73 17.99 -4.02
C GLY A 49 5.15 18.50 -5.33
N GLY A 50 3.82 18.60 -5.44
CA GLY A 50 3.15 19.34 -6.54
C GLY A 50 3.41 18.80 -7.96
N ALA A 51 2.89 19.48 -8.98
CA ALA A 51 2.96 19.01 -10.37
C ALA A 51 4.34 19.32 -11.01
N GLY A 52 5.26 18.35 -10.96
CA GLY A 52 6.57 18.44 -11.61
C GLY A 52 6.67 17.71 -12.95
N ASP A 53 7.88 17.62 -13.49
CA ASP A 53 8.19 16.92 -14.75
C ASP A 53 9.02 15.64 -14.54
N GLY A 54 9.28 15.28 -13.28
CA GLY A 54 10.02 14.09 -12.90
C GLY A 54 11.53 14.26 -12.94
N THR A 55 12.05 15.45 -13.27
CA THR A 55 13.48 15.75 -13.11
C THR A 55 13.85 15.88 -11.64
N TYR A 56 15.15 15.88 -11.33
CA TYR A 56 15.61 16.01 -9.95
C TYR A 56 15.21 17.37 -9.34
N GLU A 57 15.28 18.43 -10.14
CA GLU A 57 14.92 19.80 -9.74
C GLU A 57 13.42 20.05 -9.68
N ASN A 58 12.62 19.21 -10.37
CA ASN A 58 11.17 19.33 -10.46
C ASN A 58 10.50 17.94 -10.45
N PRO A 59 10.62 17.21 -9.32
CA PRO A 59 10.10 15.85 -9.18
C PRO A 59 8.58 15.82 -9.31
N TYR A 60 8.04 14.65 -9.67
CA TYR A 60 6.59 14.42 -9.65
C TYR A 60 6.05 14.49 -8.22
N GLY A 61 4.81 14.98 -8.08
CA GLY A 61 4.12 15.04 -6.80
C GLY A 61 3.37 13.76 -6.48
N ALA A 62 2.93 13.04 -7.51
CA ALA A 62 2.09 11.85 -7.36
C ALA A 62 2.65 10.65 -8.11
N LEU A 63 2.38 9.44 -7.62
CA LEU A 63 2.80 8.20 -8.30
C LEU A 63 2.10 8.04 -9.66
N SER A 64 0.87 8.56 -9.75
CA SER A 64 0.07 8.59 -10.98
C SER A 64 0.60 9.50 -12.09
N GLU A 65 1.53 10.42 -11.80
CA GLU A 65 2.14 11.32 -12.81
C GLU A 65 3.27 10.65 -13.61
N ILE A 66 3.74 9.49 -13.19
CA ILE A 66 4.84 8.77 -13.84
C ILE A 66 4.45 8.38 -15.28
N SER A 67 5.20 8.88 -16.26
CA SER A 67 5.03 8.53 -17.67
C SER A 67 5.66 7.17 -18.01
N TRP A 68 4.96 6.08 -17.72
CA TRP A 68 5.44 4.71 -17.97
C TRP A 68 5.75 4.39 -19.44
N GLY A 69 5.07 5.03 -20.38
CA GLY A 69 5.38 4.91 -21.80
C GLY A 69 6.76 5.49 -22.16
N THR A 70 7.13 6.61 -21.52
CA THR A 70 8.48 7.19 -21.65
C THR A 70 9.50 6.25 -21.02
N LEU A 71 9.23 5.73 -19.82
CA LEU A 71 10.14 4.81 -19.13
C LEU A 71 10.39 3.54 -19.95
N SER A 72 9.35 2.93 -20.51
CA SER A 72 9.47 1.74 -21.37
C SER A 72 10.31 2.00 -22.62
N THR A 73 10.20 3.21 -23.19
CA THR A 73 11.02 3.62 -24.35
C THR A 73 12.48 3.76 -23.98
N GLN A 74 12.78 4.35 -22.82
CA GLN A 74 14.15 4.50 -22.31
C GLN A 74 14.79 3.15 -21.96
N ALA A 75 13.99 2.23 -21.42
CA ALA A 75 14.41 0.88 -21.10
C ALA A 75 14.76 0.01 -22.32
N GLN A 76 14.61 0.53 -23.55
CA GLN A 76 15.13 -0.14 -24.75
C GLN A 76 16.65 0.03 -24.91
N THR A 77 17.25 1.04 -24.26
CA THR A 77 18.66 1.41 -24.48
C THR A 77 19.48 1.61 -23.22
N GLN A 78 18.85 1.71 -22.05
CA GLN A 78 19.53 1.94 -20.77
C GLN A 78 18.64 1.56 -19.58
N ASN A 79 19.24 1.32 -18.42
CA ASN A 79 18.47 1.13 -17.18
C ASN A 79 17.64 2.38 -16.84
N VAL A 80 16.49 2.15 -16.22
CA VAL A 80 15.55 3.20 -15.83
C VAL A 80 15.30 3.13 -14.33
N TYR A 81 15.31 4.27 -13.66
CA TYR A 81 15.12 4.39 -12.22
C TYR A 81 13.96 5.32 -11.89
N VAL A 82 12.98 4.81 -11.18
CA VAL A 82 11.92 5.58 -10.51
C VAL A 82 12.36 5.77 -9.06
N ASN A 83 12.77 6.99 -8.72
CA ASN A 83 13.33 7.31 -7.43
C ASN A 83 12.25 7.96 -6.55
N LEU A 84 11.88 7.31 -5.45
CA LEU A 84 10.90 7.80 -4.47
C LEU A 84 11.62 8.41 -3.25
N LEU A 85 11.25 9.63 -2.84
CA LEU A 85 11.93 10.32 -1.75
C LEU A 85 11.72 9.61 -0.41
N ARG A 86 12.82 9.37 0.31
CA ARG A 86 12.78 8.81 1.67
C ARG A 86 11.94 9.65 2.63
N GLY A 87 11.22 8.96 3.51
CA GLY A 87 10.34 9.58 4.50
C GLY A 87 9.04 10.18 3.92
N GLN A 88 8.81 10.07 2.62
CA GLN A 88 7.52 10.43 2.02
C GLN A 88 6.53 9.27 2.06
N GLU A 89 5.26 9.62 2.09
CA GLU A 89 4.14 8.69 2.07
C GLU A 89 3.14 9.12 1.00
N TRP A 90 2.78 8.19 0.11
CA TRP A 90 1.77 8.39 -0.92
C TRP A 90 0.54 7.56 -0.58
N ASN A 91 -0.59 8.23 -0.38
CA ASN A 91 -1.91 7.59 -0.32
C ASN A 91 -2.37 7.33 -1.77
N GLU A 92 -1.68 6.43 -2.47
CA GLU A 92 -1.92 6.09 -3.87
C GLU A 92 -1.61 4.61 -4.13
N GLN A 93 -2.23 4.06 -5.17
CA GLN A 93 -1.82 2.79 -5.75
C GLN A 93 -0.86 3.08 -6.92
N MET A 94 0.35 2.52 -6.88
CA MET A 94 1.27 2.59 -7.99
C MET A 94 0.88 1.58 -9.07
N ASN A 95 0.32 2.07 -10.17
CA ASN A 95 0.03 1.26 -11.34
C ASN A 95 1.21 1.28 -12.31
N VAL A 96 2.08 0.27 -12.25
CA VAL A 96 3.22 0.14 -13.17
C VAL A 96 2.70 -0.13 -14.57
N GLY A 97 2.87 0.84 -15.47
CA GLY A 97 2.34 0.86 -16.83
C GLY A 97 3.34 0.55 -17.94
N GLY A 98 4.50 -0.04 -17.62
CA GLY A 98 5.62 -0.19 -18.55
C GLY A 98 6.55 -1.35 -18.23
N SER A 99 7.23 -1.88 -19.24
CA SER A 99 8.19 -3.00 -19.12
C SER A 99 9.62 -2.51 -19.34
N GLY A 100 10.56 -3.12 -18.60
CA GLY A 100 11.96 -3.13 -18.98
C GLY A 100 12.28 -4.16 -20.07
N THR A 101 13.56 -4.42 -20.25
CA THR A 101 14.11 -5.52 -21.03
C THR A 101 15.07 -6.33 -20.16
N ASP A 102 15.51 -7.49 -20.65
CA ASP A 102 16.48 -8.35 -19.93
C ASP A 102 17.79 -7.60 -19.64
N ASP A 103 18.26 -6.81 -20.63
CA ASP A 103 19.48 -6.01 -20.50
C ASP A 103 19.26 -4.70 -19.70
N HIS A 104 18.02 -4.20 -19.64
CA HIS A 104 17.71 -2.88 -19.07
C HIS A 104 16.40 -2.88 -18.28
N ARG A 105 16.49 -2.97 -16.96
CA ARG A 105 15.31 -3.06 -16.08
C ARG A 105 14.76 -1.67 -15.75
N ILE A 106 13.48 -1.63 -15.39
CA ILE A 106 12.90 -0.49 -14.67
C ILE A 106 12.99 -0.81 -13.17
N THR A 107 13.64 0.07 -12.40
CA THR A 107 13.87 -0.10 -10.97
C THR A 107 13.19 1.00 -10.19
N ILE A 108 12.27 0.63 -9.28
CA ILE A 108 11.61 1.53 -8.34
C ILE A 108 12.37 1.44 -7.02
N ARG A 109 12.90 2.56 -6.53
CA ARG A 109 13.83 2.58 -5.40
C ARG A 109 13.76 3.87 -4.59
N PRO A 110 14.26 3.90 -3.35
CA PRO A 110 14.39 5.12 -2.57
C PRO A 110 15.51 6.04 -3.09
N TYR A 111 15.36 7.35 -2.90
CA TYR A 111 16.45 8.33 -2.94
C TYR A 111 16.37 9.33 -1.79
N GLY A 112 17.43 10.12 -1.64
CA GLY A 112 17.56 11.13 -0.59
C GLY A 112 18.12 10.57 0.71
N GLU A 113 18.27 11.46 1.69
CA GLU A 113 18.80 11.14 3.01
C GLU A 113 17.71 10.61 3.95
N GLY A 114 18.12 9.93 5.02
CA GLY A 114 17.24 9.38 6.04
C GLY A 114 17.20 7.86 6.07
N SER A 115 16.74 7.31 7.20
CA SER A 115 16.61 5.86 7.39
C SER A 115 15.22 5.34 7.06
N VAL A 116 14.23 6.23 6.89
CA VAL A 116 12.83 5.86 6.67
C VAL A 116 12.64 5.59 5.17
N ALA A 117 12.09 4.43 4.84
CA ALA A 117 11.75 4.09 3.46
C ALA A 117 10.58 4.98 2.97
N PRO A 118 10.49 5.25 1.66
CA PRO A 118 9.25 5.75 1.05
C PRO A 118 8.10 4.76 1.29
N ILE A 119 6.90 5.26 1.56
CA ILE A 119 5.73 4.44 1.88
C ILE A 119 4.66 4.60 0.80
N VAL A 120 4.19 3.48 0.24
CA VAL A 120 2.96 3.42 -0.55
C VAL A 120 1.83 2.96 0.37
N ASN A 121 0.91 3.86 0.69
CA ASN A 121 -0.17 3.63 1.64
C ASN A 121 -1.51 3.42 0.92
N GLY A 122 -2.16 2.29 1.22
CA GLY A 122 -3.48 1.96 0.72
C GLY A 122 -4.61 2.53 1.57
N GLY A 123 -4.27 2.96 2.78
CA GLY A 123 -5.17 3.62 3.72
C GLY A 123 -5.53 5.04 3.30
N GLU A 124 -6.64 5.51 3.83
CA GLU A 124 -7.04 6.91 3.75
C GLU A 124 -7.40 7.40 5.14
N ARG A 125 -6.91 8.60 5.46
CA ARG A 125 -7.17 9.17 6.78
C ARG A 125 -8.63 9.58 6.88
N VAL A 126 -9.27 9.12 7.95
CA VAL A 126 -10.65 9.46 8.28
C VAL A 126 -10.72 10.30 9.54
N VAL A 127 -11.58 11.33 9.54
CA VAL A 127 -11.73 12.31 10.63
C VAL A 127 -13.19 12.69 10.79
N GLY A 128 -13.56 13.24 11.96
CA GLY A 128 -14.93 13.69 12.21
C GLY A 128 -15.82 12.62 12.82
N TRP A 129 -15.24 11.78 13.69
CA TRP A 129 -15.97 10.75 14.41
C TRP A 129 -16.93 11.36 15.44
N ASN A 130 -18.16 10.87 15.46
CA ASN A 130 -19.21 11.25 16.41
C ASN A 130 -19.28 10.22 17.54
N HIS A 131 -19.41 10.68 18.78
CA HIS A 131 -19.55 9.79 19.92
C HIS A 131 -21.01 9.37 20.13
N GLU A 132 -21.28 8.08 19.95
CA GLU A 132 -22.63 7.47 20.10
C GLU A 132 -22.90 6.98 21.53
N GLY A 133 -21.90 7.07 22.42
CA GLY A 133 -21.96 6.55 23.79
C GLY A 133 -21.51 5.09 23.89
N SER A 134 -21.33 4.60 25.12
CA SER A 134 -20.82 3.24 25.40
C SER A 134 -19.52 2.90 24.67
N ASN A 135 -18.67 3.92 24.46
CA ASN A 135 -17.40 3.85 23.73
C ASN A 135 -17.55 3.46 22.25
N ILE A 136 -18.72 3.72 21.67
CA ILE A 136 -19.00 3.56 20.26
C ILE A 136 -18.88 4.94 19.60
N TRP A 137 -18.21 4.94 18.46
CA TRP A 137 -17.99 6.08 17.60
C TRP A 137 -18.55 5.78 16.22
N SER A 138 -19.12 6.78 15.56
CA SER A 138 -19.63 6.67 14.20
C SER A 138 -18.95 7.69 13.28
N LEU A 139 -18.82 7.35 12.01
CA LEU A 139 -18.33 8.25 10.98
C LEU A 139 -19.14 8.04 9.70
N ASP A 140 -19.69 9.12 9.16
CA ASP A 140 -20.25 9.12 7.81
C ASP A 140 -19.11 9.22 6.78
N ILE A 141 -18.83 8.10 6.11
CA ILE A 141 -17.85 8.04 5.03
C ILE A 141 -18.60 8.42 3.75
N GLN A 142 -18.39 9.66 3.30
CA GLN A 142 -19.03 10.21 2.11
C GLN A 142 -18.87 9.30 0.87
N GLU A 143 -19.82 9.39 -0.06
CA GLU A 143 -19.89 8.60 -1.29
C GLU A 143 -18.60 8.58 -2.13
N GLU A 144 -17.81 9.68 -2.09
CA GLU A 144 -16.52 9.80 -2.79
C GLU A 144 -15.51 8.73 -2.34
N TYR A 145 -15.57 8.33 -1.07
CA TYR A 145 -14.83 7.19 -0.52
C TYR A 145 -15.65 5.90 -0.58
N GLY A 146 -16.98 6.03 -0.48
CA GLY A 146 -17.92 4.93 -0.29
C GLY A 146 -17.88 3.87 -1.38
N SER A 147 -17.80 4.22 -2.66
CA SER A 147 -17.86 3.19 -3.72
C SER A 147 -16.64 2.27 -3.78
N THR A 148 -15.42 2.81 -3.60
CA THR A 148 -14.20 2.01 -3.55
C THR A 148 -14.06 1.30 -2.20
N PHE A 149 -14.38 1.99 -1.10
CA PHE A 149 -14.50 1.39 0.22
C PHE A 149 -15.42 0.16 0.14
N ARG A 150 -16.68 0.31 -0.27
CA ARG A 150 -17.65 -0.79 -0.47
C ARG A 150 -17.04 -1.96 -1.24
N SER A 151 -16.46 -1.68 -2.41
CA SER A 151 -15.85 -2.74 -3.23
C SER A 151 -14.70 -3.48 -2.55
N ASN A 152 -14.04 -2.90 -1.54
CA ASN A 152 -13.01 -3.57 -0.75
C ASN A 152 -13.58 -4.38 0.43
N PHE A 153 -14.76 -4.03 0.96
CA PHE A 153 -15.40 -4.75 2.07
C PHE A 153 -16.37 -5.83 1.59
N GLU A 154 -17.02 -5.62 0.44
CA GLU A 154 -18.02 -6.51 -0.15
C GLU A 154 -17.42 -7.48 -1.18
N TRP A 155 -16.21 -8.01 -0.94
CA TRP A 155 -15.78 -9.17 -1.72
C TRP A 155 -16.64 -10.37 -1.31
N ASP A 156 -17.73 -10.49 -2.05
CA ASP A 156 -18.87 -11.36 -1.88
C ASP A 156 -18.53 -12.75 -2.44
N ASN A 157 -17.55 -13.40 -1.85
CA ASN A 157 -17.61 -14.85 -1.77
C ASN A 157 -18.59 -15.17 -0.66
N ASP A 158 -19.87 -15.25 -1.03
CA ASP A 158 -21.09 -15.70 -0.29
C ASP A 158 -20.92 -17.05 0.46
N TRP A 159 -19.71 -17.61 0.46
CA TRP A 159 -19.31 -18.89 1.04
C TRP A 159 -18.10 -18.79 1.97
N ASP A 160 -17.41 -17.65 2.06
CA ASP A 160 -16.26 -17.45 2.96
C ASP A 160 -16.36 -16.10 3.65
N TRP A 161 -17.12 -16.07 4.75
CA TRP A 161 -17.32 -14.90 5.62
C TRP A 161 -16.03 -14.33 6.25
N ASN A 162 -14.85 -14.86 5.90
CA ASN A 162 -13.55 -14.46 6.46
C ASN A 162 -12.71 -13.55 5.54
N SER A 163 -13.18 -13.18 4.34
CA SER A 163 -12.36 -12.45 3.35
C SER A 163 -12.82 -11.02 3.07
N ALA A 164 -13.50 -10.36 4.01
CA ALA A 164 -13.69 -8.91 3.90
C ALA A 164 -12.30 -8.23 3.89
N GLY A 165 -11.89 -7.66 2.76
CA GLY A 165 -10.55 -7.09 2.56
C GLY A 165 -10.35 -5.73 3.22
N GLY A 166 -11.42 -5.11 3.74
CA GLY A 166 -11.33 -3.82 4.37
C GLY A 166 -10.87 -3.91 5.83
N SER A 167 -10.14 -2.89 6.28
CA SER A 167 -9.55 -2.81 7.64
C SER A 167 -9.57 -1.38 8.14
N LEU A 168 -9.70 -1.24 9.46
CA LEU A 168 -9.59 0.03 10.20
C LEU A 168 -8.29 0.01 11.02
N PHE A 169 -7.50 1.07 10.87
CA PHE A 169 -6.24 1.27 11.58
C PHE A 169 -6.35 2.45 12.54
N MET A 170 -5.69 2.31 13.67
CA MET A 170 -5.48 3.39 14.64
C MET A 170 -4.00 3.46 14.96
N ASP A 171 -3.40 4.62 14.72
CA ASP A 171 -1.97 4.88 14.89
C ASP A 171 -1.10 3.84 14.16
N GLY A 172 -1.50 3.46 12.95
CA GLY A 172 -0.82 2.46 12.12
C GLY A 172 -1.07 1.00 12.52
N ILE A 173 -1.74 0.74 13.65
CA ILE A 173 -2.04 -0.60 14.14
C ILE A 173 -3.44 -1.03 13.66
N THR A 174 -3.54 -2.24 13.10
CA THR A 174 -4.82 -2.86 12.74
C THR A 174 -5.65 -3.09 14.00
N ARG A 175 -6.82 -2.45 14.11
CA ARG A 175 -7.70 -2.58 15.29
C ARG A 175 -8.83 -3.58 15.13
N GLY A 176 -9.13 -3.99 13.90
CA GLY A 176 -10.06 -5.08 13.61
C GLY A 176 -9.95 -5.50 12.15
N VAL A 177 -10.05 -6.80 11.89
CA VAL A 177 -10.07 -7.39 10.53
C VAL A 177 -11.48 -7.84 10.15
N TYR A 178 -12.43 -7.79 11.10
CA TYR A 178 -13.73 -8.41 10.93
C TYR A 178 -14.85 -7.40 11.00
N LYS A 179 -15.69 -7.40 9.96
CA LYS A 179 -17.03 -6.82 10.01
C LYS A 179 -17.85 -7.62 11.02
N HIS A 180 -18.31 -6.96 12.09
CA HIS A 180 -19.18 -7.62 13.06
C HIS A 180 -20.66 -7.47 12.64
N ASP A 181 -21.29 -8.57 12.21
CA ASP A 181 -22.74 -8.63 12.00
C ASP A 181 -23.45 -8.81 13.35
N GLY A 182 -23.60 -7.72 14.10
CA GLY A 182 -24.22 -7.73 15.43
C GLY A 182 -23.71 -6.61 16.34
N PRO A 183 -24.06 -6.62 17.64
CA PRO A 183 -23.57 -5.59 18.56
C PRO A 183 -22.05 -5.62 18.66
N LEU A 184 -21.39 -4.46 18.59
CA LEU A 184 -19.96 -4.31 18.83
C LEU A 184 -19.67 -4.67 20.30
N THR A 185 -19.00 -5.80 20.55
CA THR A 185 -18.85 -6.35 21.91
C THR A 185 -17.40 -6.46 22.37
N ASP A 186 -16.46 -6.47 21.44
CA ASP A 186 -15.03 -6.57 21.70
C ASP A 186 -14.28 -5.25 21.46
N TYR A 187 -13.02 -5.23 21.90
CA TYR A 187 -12.12 -4.07 21.75
C TYR A 187 -11.65 -4.00 20.30
N GLY A 188 -11.82 -2.85 19.66
CA GLY A 188 -11.35 -2.66 18.28
C GLY A 188 -12.34 -3.12 17.22
N ASP A 189 -13.49 -3.66 17.64
CA ASP A 189 -14.57 -4.02 16.72
C ASP A 189 -15.00 -2.81 15.90
N TRP A 190 -15.22 -3.06 14.62
CA TRP A 190 -15.87 -2.12 13.74
C TRP A 190 -16.92 -2.83 12.90
N SER A 191 -17.92 -2.07 12.48
CA SER A 191 -18.95 -2.50 11.54
C SER A 191 -19.29 -1.31 10.65
N TYR A 192 -19.99 -1.53 9.55
CA TYR A 192 -20.56 -0.42 8.81
C TYR A 192 -22.04 -0.71 8.53
N GLU A 193 -22.82 0.36 8.47
CA GLU A 193 -24.19 0.34 7.97
C GLU A 193 -24.23 1.08 6.65
N GLU A 194 -24.95 0.52 5.68
CA GLU A 194 -25.15 1.14 4.38
C GLU A 194 -26.59 1.54 4.18
N ASP A 195 -26.76 2.70 3.57
CA ASP A 195 -27.99 3.15 2.93
C ASP A 195 -27.63 3.62 1.51
N ASP A 196 -28.64 3.88 0.70
CA ASP A 196 -28.49 4.36 -0.69
C ASP A 196 -27.73 5.70 -0.77
N ALA A 197 -27.63 6.43 0.34
CA ALA A 197 -27.05 7.78 0.40
C ALA A 197 -25.79 7.92 1.28
N TYR A 198 -25.48 6.93 2.13
CA TYR A 198 -24.36 7.03 3.08
C TYR A 198 -23.81 5.66 3.47
N THR A 199 -22.56 5.66 3.92
CA THR A 199 -21.94 4.52 4.61
C THR A 199 -21.50 5.01 5.98
N ILE A 200 -22.12 4.52 7.05
CA ILE A 200 -21.71 4.85 8.42
C ILE A 200 -20.78 3.77 8.92
N LEU A 201 -19.54 4.12 9.25
CA LEU A 201 -18.60 3.26 9.95
C LEU A 201 -18.79 3.41 11.45
N PHE A 202 -18.98 2.31 12.15
CA PHE A 202 -19.00 2.24 13.60
C PHE A 202 -17.70 1.63 14.11
N TYR A 203 -17.19 2.18 15.20
CA TYR A 203 -15.97 1.73 15.84
C TYR A 203 -16.15 1.72 17.36
N ARG A 204 -15.67 0.66 18.02
CA ARG A 204 -15.72 0.54 19.48
C ARG A 204 -14.33 0.51 20.10
N ASP A 205 -14.05 1.46 20.98
CA ASP A 205 -12.82 1.48 21.78
C ASP A 205 -13.10 1.47 23.29
N PRO A 206 -13.11 0.30 23.94
CA PRO A 206 -13.30 0.20 25.39
C PRO A 206 -12.24 0.95 26.22
N GLY A 207 -11.12 1.36 25.64
CA GLY A 207 -10.09 2.17 26.28
C GLY A 207 -10.45 3.65 26.43
N GLU A 208 -11.61 4.08 25.91
CA GLU A 208 -12.08 5.48 25.90
C GLU A 208 -11.17 6.44 25.11
N ASP A 209 -10.30 5.92 24.25
CA ASP A 209 -9.53 6.77 23.33
C ASP A 209 -10.49 7.45 22.34
N ASP A 210 -10.40 8.77 22.23
CA ASP A 210 -11.13 9.54 21.23
C ASP A 210 -10.45 9.35 19.86
N PRO A 211 -11.08 8.71 18.87
CA PRO A 211 -10.49 8.47 17.56
C PRO A 211 -10.15 9.76 16.83
N ASN A 212 -10.76 10.90 17.18
CA ASN A 212 -10.38 12.21 16.62
C ASN A 212 -9.01 12.71 17.13
N THR A 213 -8.48 12.11 18.19
CA THR A 213 -7.13 12.41 18.73
C THR A 213 -6.06 11.47 18.19
N LYS A 214 -6.44 10.48 17.40
CA LYS A 214 -5.58 9.44 16.83
C LYS A 214 -5.44 9.60 15.32
N ILE A 215 -4.51 8.86 14.72
CA ILE A 215 -4.49 8.68 13.27
C ILE A 215 -5.40 7.49 12.94
N MET A 216 -6.60 7.80 12.46
CA MET A 216 -7.54 6.78 12.00
C MET A 216 -7.44 6.66 10.48
N GLU A 217 -7.22 5.44 9.99
CA GLU A 217 -7.12 5.16 8.56
C GLU A 217 -8.03 3.99 8.20
N VAL A 218 -8.58 4.02 6.98
CA VAL A 218 -9.33 2.89 6.42
C VAL A 218 -8.73 2.45 5.10
N ASN A 219 -8.70 1.15 4.83
CA ASN A 219 -8.30 0.64 3.52
C ASN A 219 -9.18 1.23 2.41
N GLN A 220 -8.57 1.90 1.44
CA GLN A 220 -9.24 2.40 0.24
C GLN A 220 -8.71 1.76 -1.04
N ARG A 221 -7.53 1.15 -1.01
CA ARG A 221 -6.84 0.69 -2.23
C ARG A 221 -6.61 -0.80 -2.18
N GLN A 222 -6.84 -1.44 -3.34
CA GLN A 222 -6.71 -2.88 -3.51
C GLN A 222 -5.25 -3.33 -3.45
N TYR A 223 -4.38 -2.60 -4.14
CA TYR A 223 -2.97 -2.95 -4.26
C TYR A 223 -2.07 -1.76 -3.95
N GLY A 224 -0.85 -2.06 -3.50
CA GLY A 224 0.17 -1.02 -3.37
C GLY A 224 0.87 -0.76 -4.67
N ILE A 225 1.64 -1.75 -5.13
CA ILE A 225 2.34 -1.70 -6.41
C ILE A 225 1.73 -2.78 -7.30
N TYR A 226 0.88 -2.35 -8.21
CA TYR A 226 0.25 -3.21 -9.20
C TYR A 226 1.10 -3.28 -10.47
N ILE A 227 1.53 -4.48 -10.84
CA ILE A 227 2.50 -4.72 -11.92
C ILE A 227 1.87 -5.68 -12.92
N ASN A 228 1.80 -5.28 -14.20
CA ASN A 228 1.34 -6.12 -15.31
C ASN A 228 2.39 -6.22 -16.44
N TYR A 229 3.66 -6.07 -16.06
CA TYR A 229 4.78 -5.85 -16.97
C TYR A 229 6.05 -6.58 -16.50
N ASN A 230 7.02 -6.75 -17.40
CA ASN A 230 8.23 -7.53 -17.18
C ASN A 230 9.45 -6.67 -16.86
N TYR A 231 10.47 -7.32 -16.29
CA TYR A 231 11.78 -6.75 -15.99
C TYR A 231 11.69 -5.54 -15.07
N ILE A 232 10.88 -5.70 -14.02
CA ILE A 232 10.66 -4.69 -12.98
C ILE A 232 11.43 -5.11 -11.72
N THR A 233 12.09 -4.15 -11.09
CA THR A 233 12.68 -4.30 -9.76
C THR A 233 12.00 -3.31 -8.83
N VAL A 234 11.54 -3.76 -7.67
CA VAL A 234 11.08 -2.93 -6.56
C VAL A 234 12.04 -3.15 -5.40
N GLU A 235 12.70 -2.10 -4.93
CA GLU A 235 13.66 -2.20 -3.85
C GLU A 235 13.48 -1.13 -2.77
N GLY A 236 13.56 -1.52 -1.49
CA GLY A 236 13.66 -0.56 -0.39
C GLY A 236 12.42 0.33 -0.20
N ILE A 237 11.22 -0.17 -0.56
CA ILE A 237 9.95 0.55 -0.44
C ILE A 237 9.07 -0.14 0.60
N ASP A 238 8.44 0.65 1.45
CA ASP A 238 7.45 0.16 2.39
C ASP A 238 6.04 0.25 1.77
N VAL A 239 5.23 -0.78 2.00
CA VAL A 239 3.86 -0.83 1.50
C VAL A 239 2.93 -1.24 2.63
N LYS A 240 1.88 -0.46 2.89
CA LYS A 240 0.97 -0.70 4.02
C LYS A 240 -0.51 -0.51 3.67
N GLN A 241 -1.37 -1.16 4.45
CA GLN A 241 -2.82 -0.89 4.47
C GLN A 241 -3.51 -1.09 3.11
N MET A 242 -3.19 -2.18 2.42
CA MET A 242 -3.87 -2.57 1.17
C MET A 242 -5.00 -3.55 1.48
N SER A 243 -6.13 -3.46 0.77
CA SER A 243 -7.21 -4.43 0.98
C SER A 243 -6.90 -5.82 0.44
N GLU A 244 -5.95 -5.94 -0.49
CA GLU A 244 -5.40 -7.22 -0.94
C GLU A 244 -3.90 -7.30 -0.71
N SER A 245 -3.08 -6.93 -1.70
CA SER A 245 -1.65 -7.23 -1.71
C SER A 245 -0.78 -5.97 -1.76
N GLY A 246 0.32 -5.97 -1.03
CA GLY A 246 1.31 -4.89 -1.11
C GLY A 246 1.92 -4.76 -2.51
N VAL A 247 2.45 -5.85 -3.06
CA VAL A 247 2.92 -5.91 -4.45
C VAL A 247 2.14 -6.98 -5.18
N ARG A 248 1.42 -6.60 -6.24
CA ARG A 248 0.57 -7.49 -7.02
C ARG A 248 1.10 -7.64 -8.45
N PRO A 249 1.85 -8.70 -8.77
CA PRO A 249 2.03 -9.09 -10.16
C PRO A 249 0.69 -9.61 -10.71
N SER A 250 0.33 -9.19 -11.92
CA SER A 250 -0.90 -9.57 -12.59
C SER A 250 -0.64 -9.90 -14.04
N GLY A 251 -1.33 -10.92 -14.56
CA GLY A 251 -1.23 -11.33 -15.96
C GLY A 251 -0.01 -12.21 -16.30
N ALA A 252 -0.05 -12.76 -17.51
CA ALA A 252 0.98 -13.68 -18.01
C ALA A 252 2.33 -13.01 -18.29
N ASN A 253 2.40 -11.67 -18.23
CA ASN A 253 3.56 -10.86 -18.60
C ASN A 253 4.30 -10.28 -17.38
N CYS A 254 4.26 -10.95 -16.23
CA CYS A 254 5.00 -10.58 -15.02
C CYS A 254 6.11 -11.58 -14.67
N GLY A 255 6.69 -12.25 -15.67
CA GLY A 255 7.65 -13.33 -15.47
C GLY A 255 8.99 -12.89 -14.85
N TRP A 256 9.27 -11.59 -14.83
CA TRP A 256 10.58 -11.04 -14.41
C TRP A 256 10.46 -9.88 -13.42
N LEU A 257 9.82 -10.15 -12.28
CA LEU A 257 9.71 -9.23 -11.15
C LEU A 257 10.74 -9.58 -10.06
N THR A 258 11.47 -8.59 -9.58
CA THR A 258 12.29 -8.68 -8.36
C THR A 258 11.71 -7.75 -7.30
N VAL A 259 11.44 -8.27 -6.11
CA VAL A 259 11.07 -7.47 -4.92
C VAL A 259 12.12 -7.75 -3.85
N GLN A 260 12.82 -6.72 -3.38
CA GLN A 260 13.91 -6.87 -2.41
C GLN A 260 13.91 -5.73 -1.39
N ASP A 261 14.31 -6.02 -0.16
CA ASP A 261 14.44 -5.02 0.91
C ASP A 261 13.17 -4.18 1.15
N CYS A 262 11.99 -4.69 0.79
CA CYS A 262 10.70 -4.03 1.01
C CYS A 262 10.06 -4.52 2.32
N HIS A 263 9.36 -3.63 3.03
CA HIS A 263 8.51 -4.01 4.14
C HIS A 263 7.04 -3.94 3.72
N ILE A 264 6.33 -5.07 3.74
CA ILE A 264 4.91 -5.15 3.40
C ILE A 264 4.15 -5.55 4.66
N PHE A 265 3.25 -4.68 5.15
CA PHE A 265 2.52 -4.90 6.39
C PHE A 265 1.06 -4.45 6.27
N ASN A 266 0.18 -5.02 7.10
CA ASN A 266 -1.24 -4.66 7.14
C ASN A 266 -1.95 -4.74 5.77
N CYS A 267 -1.65 -5.76 4.96
CA CYS A 267 -2.31 -6.00 3.67
C CYS A 267 -3.24 -7.23 3.77
N GLY A 268 -4.43 -7.16 3.17
CA GLY A 268 -5.52 -8.14 3.35
C GLY A 268 -5.22 -9.58 2.93
N SER A 269 -4.26 -9.80 2.04
CA SER A 269 -3.69 -11.13 1.79
C SER A 269 -2.18 -11.12 2.02
N LEU A 270 -1.73 -11.86 3.03
CA LEU A 270 -0.34 -12.30 3.17
C LEU A 270 0.03 -13.35 2.10
N GLU A 271 -0.88 -13.66 1.16
CA GLU A 271 -0.56 -14.37 -0.06
C GLU A 271 0.33 -13.48 -0.94
N ASN A 272 1.59 -13.41 -0.52
CA ASN A 272 2.75 -13.36 -1.38
C ASN A 272 2.69 -14.64 -2.23
N SER A 273 1.67 -14.72 -3.11
CA SER A 273 1.42 -15.87 -3.97
C SER A 273 2.73 -16.08 -4.70
N SER A 274 3.37 -17.21 -4.39
CA SER A 274 4.66 -17.61 -4.90
C SER A 274 4.89 -17.03 -6.28
N ALA A 275 5.82 -16.09 -6.37
CA ALA A 275 6.49 -15.79 -7.62
C ALA A 275 7.19 -17.10 -8.03
N ASN A 276 6.42 -18.00 -8.64
CA ASN A 276 6.89 -19.24 -9.26
C ASN A 276 7.80 -18.79 -10.40
N GLY A 277 9.08 -18.58 -10.10
CA GLY A 277 10.07 -18.13 -11.08
C GLY A 277 11.10 -17.12 -10.60
N ILE A 278 11.41 -16.98 -9.29
CA ILE A 278 12.68 -16.34 -8.89
C ILE A 278 13.81 -17.32 -9.26
N GLY A 279 14.21 -17.30 -10.52
CA GLY A 279 15.39 -18.00 -11.02
C GLY A 279 16.64 -17.37 -10.42
N SER A 280 17.41 -18.18 -9.70
CA SER A 280 18.81 -17.94 -9.35
C SER A 280 19.71 -17.90 -10.58
#